data_AF-A0A1R2ASK7-F1
#
_entry.id   AF-A0A1R2ASK7-F1
#
_cell.length_a   1.000
_cell.length_b   1.000
_cell.length_c   1.000
_cell.angle_alpha   90.00
_cell.angle_beta   90.00
_cell.angle_gamma   90.00
#
_symmetry.space_group_name_H-M   'P 1'
#
loop_
_entity.id
_entity.type
_entity.pdbx_description
1 polymer ?
#
loop_
_entity_poly.entity_id
_entity_poly.type
_entity_poly.pdbx_seq_one_letter_code
_entity_poly.pdbx_strand_id
1 'polypeptide(L)'
;MHSSKSHKKTLLPLLKSSTQSKLFQSYSQSRKNNHPYNYNSSDEDKESVERLSEWEKKDKQFEAMRTIDEAATALNKRITGQDLVEELKIKRKYKHFMPNIQSSRIMSLMDTAKLRRIKKENEQSFKERCRHFRLYEEDLMANYNELLKQLNDMKEKRLSLRENICNARKKLVQVIEDYEKTKEQVIEFENKQGSKSQFELSTWNRDKKKLRTKLEDKKQEKIQVSEQVEKEILDMTVDLNFIDSLCKKLKKKLEFVRVTQTKHFFELLKEGKDTRNEGLQWIVIMIWKLGETVSIEDFPDFLDEDAIHCILFVSQKTIEAEEIVEKIVNPAKKTSTFHKSFDKKINIKQRIKNLVKNIKAERPEYNYDRRSRTVSIKWIPFDLYSEQNRDGSNLMEVNKYENYVTRIHEMIKATKNSEIQRLAFECNLHGYEDKHDATLKELVNAIVGVENCEKHLHLILKQQKRYYNLLQASEFGRVN
;
A
#
# COMPACT_ATOMS: atom_id res chain seq x y z
N MET A 1 6.01 -48.59 60.88
CA MET A 1 7.15 -49.42 61.36
C MET A 1 7.74 -50.15 60.16
N HIS A 2 9.07 -50.29 60.07
CA HIS A 2 9.88 -51.01 59.05
C HIS A 2 9.59 -50.71 57.55
N SER A 3 10.49 -50.23 56.68
CA SER A 3 11.96 -50.32 56.50
C SER A 3 12.49 -51.53 55.72
N SER A 4 12.68 -51.33 54.41
CA SER A 4 13.70 -51.95 53.53
C SER A 4 13.70 -51.13 52.20
N LYS A 5 14.78 -50.52 51.70
CA LYS A 5 16.11 -51.01 51.25
C LYS A 5 15.98 -52.08 50.13
N SER A 6 16.75 -52.06 49.02
CA SER A 6 17.74 -51.12 48.45
C SER A 6 18.24 -51.66 47.07
N HIS A 7 19.37 -51.16 46.53
CA HIS A 7 20.10 -51.54 45.28
C HIS A 7 19.62 -50.77 44.03
N LYS A 8 20.39 -49.95 43.29
CA LYS A 8 21.85 -49.70 43.12
C LYS A 8 22.69 -50.82 42.46
N LYS A 9 23.00 -50.64 41.16
CA LYS A 9 24.31 -50.73 40.46
C LYS A 9 24.10 -50.16 39.04
N THR A 10 24.66 -49.04 38.57
CA THR A 10 26.07 -48.71 38.21
C THR A 10 26.80 -49.71 37.32
N LEU A 11 27.18 -49.29 36.11
CA LEU A 11 28.56 -49.36 35.56
C LEU A 11 28.75 -48.37 34.39
N LEU A 12 30.02 -48.02 34.13
CA LEU A 12 30.61 -46.94 33.30
C LEU A 12 31.70 -47.59 32.38
N PRO A 13 32.62 -46.92 31.64
CA PRO A 13 32.73 -45.54 31.09
C PRO A 13 33.29 -45.50 29.61
N LEU A 14 33.85 -44.33 29.19
CA LEU A 14 34.88 -44.08 28.14
C LEU A 14 34.38 -43.98 26.66
N LEU A 15 34.82 -43.04 25.81
CA LEU A 15 36.10 -42.30 25.69
C LEU A 15 35.97 -40.77 25.35
N LYS A 16 37.11 -40.05 25.24
CA LYS A 16 37.29 -38.58 25.16
C LYS A 16 37.28 -38.04 23.71
N SER A 17 36.89 -36.79 23.42
CA SER A 17 37.71 -35.54 23.39
C SER A 17 36.81 -34.34 22.97
N SER A 18 37.13 -33.04 23.00
CA SER A 18 38.10 -32.14 23.69
C SER A 18 37.65 -30.67 23.45
N THR A 19 37.87 -29.72 24.39
CA THR A 19 38.03 -28.24 24.18
C THR A 19 37.14 -27.52 23.13
N GLN A 20 36.30 -26.50 23.35
CA GLN A 20 36.15 -25.38 24.32
C GLN A 20 34.73 -24.77 24.09
N SER A 21 34.12 -23.86 24.89
CA SER A 21 34.37 -23.32 26.23
C SER A 21 33.13 -22.59 26.80
N LYS A 22 33.12 -22.41 28.14
CA LYS A 22 32.51 -21.35 29.00
C LYS A 22 31.66 -20.23 28.35
N LEU A 23 30.54 -19.74 28.92
CA LEU A 23 29.71 -20.05 30.12
C LEU A 23 28.45 -19.14 29.98
N PHE A 24 27.19 -19.61 29.93
CA PHE A 24 26.26 -19.81 31.07
C PHE A 24 26.61 -18.98 32.33
N GLN A 25 25.74 -18.30 33.08
CA GLN A 25 24.41 -18.55 33.65
C GLN A 25 24.18 -17.31 34.59
N SER A 26 23.02 -16.89 35.11
CA SER A 26 21.59 -17.14 34.86
C SER A 26 20.78 -16.40 35.96
N TYR A 27 19.45 -16.59 35.93
CA TYR A 27 18.50 -16.40 37.03
C TYR A 27 17.97 -15.01 37.36
N SER A 28 16.85 -15.08 38.07
CA SER A 28 15.76 -14.14 38.12
C SER A 28 15.28 -13.97 39.57
N GLN A 29 14.41 -12.97 39.76
CA GLN A 29 13.44 -12.79 40.83
C GLN A 29 13.71 -11.72 41.92
N SER A 30 12.55 -11.16 42.30
CA SER A 30 12.18 -10.53 43.57
C SER A 30 12.20 -8.99 43.64
N ARG A 31 11.19 -8.49 44.37
CA ARG A 31 10.92 -7.08 44.67
C ARG A 31 11.47 -6.76 46.06
N LYS A 32 12.03 -5.56 46.26
CA LYS A 32 11.62 -4.54 47.28
C LYS A 32 12.65 -3.42 47.44
N ASN A 33 12.15 -2.28 47.92
CA ASN A 33 12.79 -0.99 48.15
C ASN A 33 14.18 -1.02 48.84
N ASN A 34 15.12 -0.18 48.39
CA ASN A 34 15.55 1.03 49.13
C ASN A 34 16.53 1.91 48.31
N HIS A 35 16.52 3.22 48.59
CA HIS A 35 17.45 4.27 48.11
C HIS A 35 18.87 4.11 48.72
N PRO A 36 19.87 4.97 48.38
CA PRO A 36 20.35 5.36 47.04
C PRO A 36 21.90 5.38 46.96
N TYR A 37 22.54 5.07 45.83
CA TYR A 37 23.97 5.39 45.65
C TYR A 37 24.35 5.82 44.23
N ASN A 38 24.63 7.12 44.13
CA ASN A 38 25.70 7.78 43.38
C ASN A 38 26.34 6.98 42.21
N TYR A 39 25.95 7.29 40.97
CA TYR A 39 26.65 6.89 39.76
C TYR A 39 27.42 8.10 39.22
N ASN A 40 28.72 7.97 38.96
CA ASN A 40 29.56 9.08 38.51
C ASN A 40 29.22 9.45 37.05
N SER A 41 28.59 10.60 36.81
CA SER A 41 28.30 11.06 35.42
C SER A 41 29.55 11.43 34.61
N SER A 42 30.70 11.60 35.29
CA SER A 42 31.93 12.11 34.67
C SER A 42 32.51 11.23 33.55
N ASP A 43 32.20 9.94 33.52
CA ASP A 43 32.75 9.02 32.51
C ASP A 43 31.85 8.93 31.26
N GLU A 44 30.52 8.98 31.41
CA GLU A 44 29.58 9.06 30.27
C GLU A 44 29.70 10.40 29.53
N ASP A 45 29.89 11.51 30.26
CA ASP A 45 30.15 12.82 29.67
C ASP A 45 31.50 12.83 28.91
N LYS A 46 32.55 12.21 29.46
CA LYS A 46 33.84 12.04 28.77
C LYS A 46 33.73 11.25 27.48
N GLU A 47 33.09 10.07 27.54
CA GLU A 47 32.95 9.21 26.36
C GLU A 47 32.11 9.90 25.27
N SER A 48 31.12 10.71 25.67
CA SER A 48 30.31 11.52 24.75
C SER A 48 31.12 12.64 24.07
N VAL A 49 32.00 13.32 24.82
CA VAL A 49 32.91 14.35 24.28
C VAL A 49 33.97 13.74 23.35
N GLU A 50 34.54 12.58 23.69
CA GLU A 50 35.50 11.89 22.81
C GLU A 50 34.86 11.50 21.47
N ARG A 51 33.66 10.90 21.50
CA ARG A 51 32.87 10.55 20.29
C ARG A 51 32.55 11.77 19.43
N LEU A 52 32.23 12.93 20.03
CA LEU A 52 32.03 14.18 19.29
C LEU A 52 33.33 14.67 18.62
N SER A 53 34.48 14.55 19.29
CA SER A 53 35.78 14.90 18.70
C SER A 53 36.17 13.99 17.52
N GLU A 54 35.76 12.72 17.54
CA GLU A 54 35.97 11.79 16.43
C GLU A 54 35.08 12.11 15.22
N TRP A 55 33.85 12.57 15.47
CA TRP A 55 32.96 13.08 14.42
C TRP A 55 33.54 14.33 13.75
N GLU A 56 33.99 15.32 14.53
CA GLU A 56 34.59 16.54 14.00
C GLU A 56 35.87 16.27 13.17
N LYS A 57 36.66 15.26 13.57
CA LYS A 57 37.83 14.80 12.79
C LYS A 57 37.42 14.13 11.48
N LYS A 58 36.31 13.39 11.44
CA LYS A 58 35.78 12.78 10.21
C LYS A 58 35.22 13.83 9.26
N ASP A 59 34.48 14.83 9.75
CA ASP A 59 33.98 15.94 8.92
C ASP A 59 35.13 16.73 8.29
N LYS A 60 36.20 17.02 9.04
CA LYS A 60 37.42 17.65 8.49
C LYS A 60 38.13 16.77 7.46
N GLN A 61 38.05 15.44 7.56
CA GLN A 61 38.51 14.52 6.51
C GLN A 61 37.61 14.56 5.26
N PHE A 62 36.29 14.72 5.41
CA PHE A 62 35.37 14.90 4.28
C PHE A 62 35.57 16.24 3.56
N GLU A 63 35.80 17.35 4.28
CA GLU A 63 36.20 18.62 3.66
C GLU A 63 37.56 18.52 2.96
N ALA A 64 38.53 17.81 3.54
CA ALA A 64 39.81 17.55 2.90
C ALA A 64 39.66 16.71 1.62
N MET A 65 38.83 15.66 1.62
CA MET A 65 38.52 14.90 0.40
C MET A 65 37.83 15.76 -0.65
N ARG A 66 36.83 16.55 -0.26
CA ARG A 66 36.09 17.43 -1.18
C ARG A 66 37.00 18.47 -1.84
N THR A 67 37.89 19.10 -1.07
CA THR A 67 38.87 20.06 -1.61
C THR A 67 39.92 19.39 -2.51
N ILE A 68 40.28 18.13 -2.25
CA ILE A 68 41.12 17.32 -3.15
C ILE A 68 40.39 16.99 -4.46
N ASP A 69 39.10 16.62 -4.43
CA ASP A 69 38.30 16.35 -5.63
C ASP A 69 38.04 17.62 -6.46
N GLU A 70 37.78 18.75 -5.80
CA GLU A 70 37.67 20.07 -6.46
C GLU A 70 39.03 20.49 -7.10
N ALA A 71 40.15 20.23 -6.43
CA ALA A 71 41.48 20.44 -6.99
C ALA A 71 41.80 19.48 -8.15
N ALA A 72 41.43 18.19 -8.06
CA ALA A 72 41.65 17.18 -9.09
C ALA A 72 40.80 17.45 -10.33
N THR A 73 39.56 17.90 -10.18
CA THR A 73 38.71 18.30 -11.31
C THR A 73 39.19 19.61 -11.94
N ALA A 74 39.69 20.57 -11.16
CA ALA A 74 40.34 21.78 -11.71
C ALA A 74 41.65 21.45 -12.46
N LEU A 75 42.45 20.51 -11.95
CA LEU A 75 43.67 20.03 -12.60
C LEU A 75 43.34 19.30 -13.91
N ASN A 76 42.34 18.41 -13.92
CA ASN A 76 41.88 17.73 -15.13
C ASN A 76 41.35 18.70 -16.19
N LYS A 77 40.61 19.76 -15.81
CA LYS A 77 40.19 20.83 -16.74
C LYS A 77 41.38 21.58 -17.36
N ARG A 78 42.46 21.80 -16.60
CA ARG A 78 43.72 22.36 -17.13
C ARG A 78 44.49 21.38 -18.03
N ILE A 79 44.65 20.12 -17.63
CA ILE A 79 45.40 19.09 -18.36
C ILE A 79 44.73 18.75 -19.70
N THR A 80 43.40 18.66 -19.73
CA THR A 80 42.63 18.41 -20.97
C THR A 80 42.56 19.62 -21.90
N GLY A 81 43.07 20.78 -21.48
CA GLY A 81 43.21 21.97 -22.32
C GLY A 81 41.90 22.59 -22.80
N GLN A 82 40.74 22.16 -22.28
CA GLN A 82 39.42 22.58 -22.80
C GLN A 82 39.21 24.09 -22.75
N ASP A 83 39.56 24.76 -21.63
CA ASP A 83 39.46 26.21 -21.52
C ASP A 83 40.36 26.93 -22.56
N LEU A 84 41.62 26.53 -22.69
CA LEU A 84 42.57 27.13 -23.63
C LEU A 84 42.20 26.90 -25.09
N VAL A 85 41.68 25.72 -25.43
CA VAL A 85 41.28 25.37 -26.81
C VAL A 85 39.96 26.04 -27.20
N GLU A 86 38.98 26.16 -26.30
CA GLU A 86 37.76 26.93 -26.57
C GLU A 86 38.02 28.44 -26.62
N GLU A 87 38.82 28.98 -25.70
CA GLU A 87 39.18 30.40 -25.71
C GLU A 87 39.98 30.77 -26.98
N LEU A 88 40.90 29.91 -27.42
CA LEU A 88 41.62 30.08 -28.70
C LEU A 88 40.72 29.86 -29.92
N LYS A 89 39.75 28.96 -29.89
CA LYS A 89 38.75 28.81 -30.98
C LYS A 89 37.89 30.07 -31.09
N ILE A 90 37.42 30.63 -29.99
CA ILE A 90 36.65 31.89 -29.96
C ILE A 90 37.53 33.05 -30.43
N LYS A 91 38.74 33.22 -29.88
CA LYS A 91 39.70 34.26 -30.31
C LYS A 91 40.04 34.16 -31.79
N ARG A 92 40.23 32.96 -32.36
CA ARG A 92 40.46 32.77 -33.82
C ARG A 92 39.22 33.07 -34.65
N LYS A 93 38.02 32.65 -34.23
CA LYS A 93 36.78 32.83 -35.00
C LYS A 93 36.34 34.30 -35.11
N TYR A 94 36.73 35.15 -34.16
CA TYR A 94 36.40 36.57 -34.16
C TYR A 94 37.57 37.52 -34.48
N LYS A 95 38.80 37.03 -34.70
CA LYS A 95 39.98 37.88 -34.98
C LYS A 95 39.88 38.70 -36.28
N HIS A 96 39.08 38.25 -37.24
CA HIS A 96 38.94 38.88 -38.55
C HIS A 96 37.71 39.79 -38.69
N PHE A 97 36.88 39.98 -37.66
CA PHE A 97 35.57 40.63 -37.80
C PHE A 97 35.29 41.85 -36.93
N MET A 98 36.27 42.38 -36.18
CA MET A 98 36.07 43.54 -35.31
C MET A 98 37.26 44.52 -35.32
N PRO A 99 37.17 45.67 -35.99
CA PRO A 99 37.89 46.85 -35.58
C PRO A 99 37.25 47.42 -34.30
N ASN A 100 38.01 47.45 -33.21
CA ASN A 100 37.85 48.31 -32.04
C ASN A 100 36.41 48.59 -31.53
N ILE A 101 35.67 47.54 -31.12
CA ILE A 101 34.40 47.71 -30.38
C ILE A 101 34.63 47.50 -28.87
N GLN A 102 34.07 48.42 -28.08
CA GLN A 102 34.25 48.60 -26.64
C GLN A 102 34.06 47.32 -25.81
N SER A 103 34.92 47.13 -24.79
CA SER A 103 35.00 45.91 -23.95
C SER A 103 33.72 45.60 -23.15
N SER A 104 32.85 46.58 -22.91
CA SER A 104 31.58 46.44 -22.20
C SER A 104 30.66 45.37 -22.82
N ARG A 105 30.65 45.25 -24.16
CA ARG A 105 29.80 44.29 -24.87
C ARG A 105 30.30 42.85 -24.77
N ILE A 106 31.60 42.65 -24.55
CA ILE A 106 32.22 41.34 -24.39
C ILE A 106 32.03 40.84 -22.95
N MET A 107 32.11 41.73 -21.96
CA MET A 107 31.80 41.42 -20.56
C MET A 107 30.36 40.89 -20.42
N SER A 108 29.35 41.57 -20.99
CA SER A 108 27.95 41.10 -20.92
C SER A 108 27.72 39.74 -21.62
N LEU A 109 28.51 39.39 -22.63
CA LEU A 109 28.47 38.08 -23.26
C LEU A 109 29.12 36.98 -22.38
N MET A 110 30.17 37.30 -21.62
CA MET A 110 30.73 36.39 -20.62
C MET A 110 29.79 36.20 -19.43
N ASP A 111 29.15 37.26 -18.95
CA ASP A 111 28.21 37.17 -17.82
C ASP A 111 26.95 36.39 -18.20
N THR A 112 26.38 36.62 -19.40
CA THR A 112 25.28 35.79 -19.90
C THR A 112 25.69 34.34 -20.22
N ALA A 113 26.97 34.03 -20.39
CA ALA A 113 27.48 32.66 -20.49
C ALA A 113 27.62 32.01 -19.10
N LYS A 114 28.12 32.74 -18.09
CA LYS A 114 28.17 32.29 -16.69
C LYS A 114 26.78 32.05 -16.11
N LEU A 115 25.85 32.98 -16.30
CA LEU A 115 24.43 32.83 -15.93
C LEU A 115 23.79 31.60 -16.60
N ARG A 116 24.13 31.29 -17.86
CA ARG A 116 23.69 30.07 -18.54
C ARG A 116 24.31 28.78 -17.98
N ARG A 117 25.54 28.82 -17.45
CA ARG A 117 26.16 27.68 -16.74
C ARG A 117 25.50 27.47 -15.37
N ILE A 118 25.41 28.51 -14.55
CA ILE A 118 24.76 28.47 -13.23
C ILE A 118 23.31 28.00 -13.35
N LYS A 119 22.54 28.50 -14.33
CA LYS A 119 21.16 28.05 -14.57
C LYS A 119 21.08 26.56 -14.93
N LYS A 120 22.03 26.05 -15.74
CA LYS A 120 22.11 24.61 -16.05
C LYS A 120 22.52 23.77 -14.85
N GLU A 121 23.47 24.21 -14.04
CA GLU A 121 23.91 23.52 -12.83
C GLU A 121 22.79 23.47 -11.78
N ASN A 122 22.03 24.56 -11.62
CA ASN A 122 20.83 24.60 -10.78
C ASN A 122 19.71 23.66 -11.31
N GLU A 123 19.49 23.62 -12.63
CA GLU A 123 18.52 22.72 -13.25
C GLU A 123 18.93 21.24 -13.13
N GLN A 124 20.23 20.95 -13.25
CA GLN A 124 20.82 19.63 -13.05
C GLN A 124 20.64 19.16 -11.60
N SER A 125 20.99 20.00 -10.61
CA SER A 125 20.82 19.67 -9.18
C SER A 125 19.35 19.56 -8.76
N PHE A 126 18.44 20.26 -9.44
CA PHE A 126 16.99 20.07 -9.27
C PHE A 126 16.54 18.71 -9.81
N LYS A 127 16.96 18.34 -11.02
CA LYS A 127 16.67 17.02 -11.62
C LYS A 127 17.22 15.86 -10.78
N GLU A 128 18.41 16.01 -10.22
CA GLU A 128 19.01 15.03 -9.31
C GLU A 128 18.23 14.92 -7.99
N ARG A 129 17.81 16.04 -7.38
CA ARG A 129 16.93 16.02 -6.20
C ARG A 129 15.57 15.37 -6.50
N CYS A 130 14.92 15.69 -7.61
CA CYS A 130 13.66 15.02 -8.00
C CYS A 130 13.87 13.52 -8.24
N ARG A 131 15.00 13.10 -8.81
CA ARG A 131 15.35 11.67 -8.93
C ARG A 131 15.53 11.00 -7.57
N HIS A 132 16.18 11.65 -6.61
CA HIS A 132 16.31 11.14 -5.24
C HIS A 132 14.94 11.00 -4.55
N PHE A 133 14.05 11.99 -4.70
CA PHE A 133 12.69 11.88 -4.16
C PHE A 133 11.88 10.76 -4.81
N ARG A 134 11.95 10.57 -6.14
CA ARG A 134 11.30 9.44 -6.82
C ARG A 134 11.76 8.09 -6.28
N LEU A 135 13.08 7.89 -6.15
CA LEU A 135 13.64 6.65 -5.61
C LEU A 135 13.19 6.41 -4.16
N TYR A 136 13.18 7.47 -3.32
CA TYR A 136 12.69 7.40 -1.95
C TYR A 136 11.19 7.06 -1.87
N GLU A 137 10.35 7.67 -2.73
CA GLU A 137 8.92 7.34 -2.85
C GLU A 137 8.70 5.91 -3.32
N GLU A 138 9.46 5.45 -4.33
CA GLU A 138 9.42 4.09 -4.85
C GLU A 138 9.81 3.07 -3.78
N ASP A 139 10.89 3.32 -3.04
CA ASP A 139 11.33 2.51 -1.90
C ASP A 139 10.27 2.47 -0.79
N LEU A 140 9.68 3.60 -0.41
CA LEU A 140 8.60 3.65 0.58
C LEU A 140 7.37 2.84 0.13
N MET A 141 6.97 2.99 -1.13
CA MET A 141 5.83 2.24 -1.71
C MET A 141 6.13 0.74 -1.83
N ALA A 142 7.35 0.36 -2.22
CA ALA A 142 7.78 -1.03 -2.28
C ALA A 142 7.77 -1.67 -0.87
N ASN A 143 8.38 -1.01 0.12
CA ASN A 143 8.39 -1.45 1.51
C ASN A 143 6.97 -1.57 2.10
N TYR A 144 6.09 -0.60 1.82
CA TYR A 144 4.69 -0.65 2.25
C TYR A 144 3.97 -1.87 1.63
N ASN A 145 4.10 -2.09 0.33
CA ASN A 145 3.47 -3.20 -0.38
C ASN A 145 4.02 -4.56 0.09
N GLU A 146 5.31 -4.68 0.35
CA GLU A 146 5.90 -5.91 0.89
C GLU A 146 5.38 -6.20 2.30
N LEU A 147 5.39 -5.22 3.21
CA LEU A 147 4.83 -5.37 4.55
C LEU A 147 3.33 -5.70 4.53
N LEU A 148 2.58 -5.17 3.57
CA LEU A 148 1.16 -5.45 3.39
C LEU A 148 0.93 -6.89 2.91
N LYS A 149 1.76 -7.37 1.98
CA LYS A 149 1.78 -8.77 1.54
C LYS A 149 2.10 -9.71 2.71
N GLN A 150 3.21 -9.48 3.41
CA GLN A 150 3.59 -10.24 4.60
C GLN A 150 2.47 -10.27 5.66
N LEU A 151 1.78 -9.15 5.88
CA LEU A 151 0.64 -9.10 6.80
C LEU A 151 -0.55 -9.94 6.32
N ASN A 152 -0.81 -10.01 5.02
CA ASN A 152 -1.89 -10.83 4.46
C ASN A 152 -1.55 -12.32 4.54
N ASP A 153 -0.34 -12.73 4.16
CA ASP A 153 0.15 -14.11 4.31
C ASP A 153 0.02 -14.60 5.77
N MET A 154 0.31 -13.72 6.74
CA MET A 154 0.18 -14.02 8.17
C MET A 154 -1.28 -14.05 8.65
N LYS A 155 -2.20 -13.29 8.04
CA LYS A 155 -3.65 -13.43 8.30
C LYS A 155 -4.16 -14.77 7.78
N GLU A 156 -3.72 -15.23 6.61
CA GLU A 156 -4.12 -16.52 6.04
C GLU A 156 -3.63 -17.68 6.89
N LYS A 157 -2.35 -17.69 7.29
CA LYS A 157 -1.80 -18.67 8.26
C LYS A 157 -2.57 -18.69 9.58
N ARG A 158 -3.03 -17.53 10.06
CA ARG A 158 -3.87 -17.43 11.26
C ARG A 158 -5.26 -18.02 11.05
N LEU A 159 -5.84 -17.90 9.86
CA LEU A 159 -7.15 -18.47 9.53
C LEU A 159 -7.07 -20.00 9.44
N SER A 160 -6.06 -20.54 8.75
CA SER A 160 -5.88 -22.00 8.63
C SER A 160 -5.59 -22.66 9.99
N LEU A 161 -4.79 -22.03 10.88
CA LEU A 161 -4.61 -22.53 12.25
C LEU A 161 -5.92 -22.53 13.06
N ARG A 162 -6.77 -21.51 12.93
CA ARG A 162 -8.10 -21.49 13.59
C ARG A 162 -9.02 -22.58 13.06
N GLU A 163 -8.96 -22.86 11.77
CA GLU A 163 -9.68 -23.97 11.15
C GLU A 163 -9.16 -25.33 11.65
N ASN A 164 -7.84 -25.51 11.76
CA ASN A 164 -7.23 -26.73 12.32
C ASN A 164 -7.63 -26.97 13.79
N ILE A 165 -7.62 -25.94 14.64
CA ILE A 165 -8.13 -26.01 16.02
C ILE A 165 -9.62 -26.43 16.04
N CYS A 166 -10.44 -25.89 15.13
CA CYS A 166 -11.84 -26.27 15.00
C CYS A 166 -11.99 -27.74 14.60
N ASN A 167 -11.19 -28.21 13.64
CA ASN A 167 -11.23 -29.59 13.16
C ASN A 167 -10.71 -30.59 14.21
N ALA A 168 -9.69 -30.24 15.01
CA ALA A 168 -9.26 -31.03 16.16
C ALA A 168 -10.38 -31.18 17.21
N ARG A 169 -11.10 -30.09 17.52
CA ARG A 169 -12.27 -30.13 18.42
C ARG A 169 -13.41 -31.00 17.88
N LYS A 170 -13.69 -30.97 16.57
CA LYS A 170 -14.69 -31.85 15.95
C LYS A 170 -14.36 -33.34 16.14
N LYS A 171 -13.08 -33.74 15.96
CA LYS A 171 -12.64 -35.12 16.22
C LYS A 171 -12.94 -35.55 17.66
N LEU A 172 -12.62 -34.70 18.64
CA LEU A 172 -12.90 -34.98 20.05
C LEU A 172 -14.40 -35.13 20.34
N VAL A 173 -15.24 -34.25 19.80
CA VAL A 173 -16.71 -34.36 19.92
C VAL A 173 -17.21 -35.68 19.35
N GLN A 174 -16.74 -36.08 18.17
CA GLN A 174 -17.17 -37.33 17.54
C GLN A 174 -16.81 -38.58 18.37
N VAL A 175 -15.62 -38.62 18.97
CA VAL A 175 -15.23 -39.72 19.87
C VAL A 175 -16.03 -39.71 21.17
N ILE A 176 -16.41 -38.54 21.69
CA ILE A 176 -17.32 -38.42 22.85
C ILE A 176 -18.72 -38.96 22.50
N GLU A 177 -19.27 -38.60 21.34
CA GLU A 177 -20.56 -39.12 20.89
C GLU A 177 -20.56 -40.64 20.72
N ASP A 178 -19.51 -41.22 20.13
CA ASP A 178 -19.41 -42.67 19.92
C ASP A 178 -19.24 -43.44 21.24
N TYR A 179 -18.60 -42.84 22.23
CA TYR A 179 -18.57 -43.35 23.61
C TYR A 179 -19.96 -43.33 24.26
N GLU A 180 -20.68 -42.20 24.20
CA GLU A 180 -22.02 -42.10 24.80
C GLU A 180 -23.04 -43.02 24.11
N LYS A 181 -23.02 -43.13 22.76
CA LYS A 181 -23.84 -44.12 22.00
C LYS A 181 -23.55 -45.55 22.46
N THR A 182 -22.28 -45.90 22.70
CA THR A 182 -21.89 -47.25 23.17
C THR A 182 -22.36 -47.48 24.61
N LYS A 183 -22.34 -46.45 25.46
CA LYS A 183 -22.84 -46.47 26.84
C LYS A 183 -24.37 -46.63 26.90
N GLU A 184 -25.12 -45.92 26.05
CA GLU A 184 -26.57 -46.11 25.87
C GLU A 184 -26.92 -47.54 25.42
N GLN A 185 -26.17 -48.10 24.46
CA GLN A 185 -26.33 -49.51 24.05
C GLN A 185 -26.16 -50.50 25.21
N VAL A 186 -25.23 -50.24 26.14
CA VAL A 186 -25.08 -51.06 27.36
C VAL A 186 -26.29 -50.91 28.29
N ILE A 187 -26.75 -49.69 28.53
CA ILE A 187 -27.92 -49.42 29.40
C ILE A 187 -29.18 -50.08 28.84
N GLU A 188 -29.45 -49.94 27.54
CA GLU A 188 -30.56 -50.62 26.87
C GLU A 188 -30.48 -52.14 26.98
N PHE A 189 -29.28 -52.72 26.84
CA PHE A 189 -29.09 -54.16 26.92
C PHE A 189 -29.28 -54.70 28.34
N GLU A 190 -28.91 -53.91 29.35
CA GLU A 190 -29.15 -54.21 30.76
C GLU A 190 -30.63 -54.06 31.16
N ASN A 191 -31.33 -53.04 30.64
CA ASN A 191 -32.78 -52.88 30.87
C ASN A 191 -33.62 -54.02 30.27
N LYS A 192 -33.14 -54.68 29.21
CA LYS A 192 -33.79 -55.84 28.54
C LYS A 192 -33.49 -57.18 29.26
N GLN A 193 -33.22 -57.17 30.58
CA GLN A 193 -32.76 -58.37 31.30
C GLN A 193 -33.83 -59.48 31.35
N GLY A 194 -35.07 -59.19 31.76
CA GLY A 194 -36.23 -60.09 31.67
C GLY A 194 -36.14 -61.43 32.42
N SER A 195 -37.21 -62.22 32.36
CA SER A 195 -37.19 -63.64 32.76
C SER A 195 -36.64 -64.48 31.60
N LYS A 196 -35.46 -65.06 31.77
CA LYS A 196 -34.74 -65.82 30.74
C LYS A 196 -34.47 -67.25 31.18
N SER A 197 -34.46 -68.19 30.25
CA SER A 197 -34.08 -69.58 30.52
C SER A 197 -32.59 -69.69 30.88
N GLN A 198 -32.19 -70.79 31.50
CA GLN A 198 -30.80 -71.00 31.93
C GLN A 198 -29.81 -70.97 30.75
N PHE A 199 -30.23 -71.41 29.56
CA PHE A 199 -29.44 -71.32 28.33
C PHE A 199 -29.33 -69.87 27.83
N GLU A 200 -30.43 -69.12 27.80
CA GLU A 200 -30.48 -67.69 27.44
C GLU A 200 -29.69 -66.81 28.40
N LEU A 201 -29.63 -67.18 29.69
CA LEU A 201 -28.78 -66.50 30.67
C LEU A 201 -27.30 -66.57 30.29
N SER A 202 -26.85 -67.71 29.76
CA SER A 202 -25.45 -67.93 29.39
C SER A 202 -25.03 -67.08 28.17
N THR A 203 -25.89 -67.01 27.16
CA THR A 203 -25.67 -66.19 25.95
C THR A 203 -25.78 -64.71 26.28
N TRP A 204 -26.77 -64.29 27.07
CA TRP A 204 -26.91 -62.91 27.51
C TRP A 204 -25.72 -62.43 28.35
N ASN A 205 -25.21 -63.25 29.28
CA ASN A 205 -24.01 -62.90 30.06
C ASN A 205 -22.75 -62.78 29.17
N ARG A 206 -22.59 -63.65 28.17
CA ARG A 206 -21.50 -63.55 27.19
C ARG A 206 -21.56 -62.25 26.40
N ASP A 207 -22.74 -61.89 25.90
CA ASP A 207 -22.89 -60.72 25.03
C ASP A 207 -22.92 -59.40 25.84
N LYS A 208 -23.40 -59.42 27.09
CA LYS A 208 -23.17 -58.37 28.11
C LYS A 208 -21.68 -58.11 28.34
N LYS A 209 -20.87 -59.18 28.47
CA LYS A 209 -19.42 -59.06 28.66
C LYS A 209 -18.76 -58.41 27.43
N LYS A 210 -19.15 -58.79 26.21
CA LYS A 210 -18.66 -58.16 24.96
C LYS A 210 -19.03 -56.68 24.85
N LEU A 211 -20.24 -56.29 25.25
CA LEU A 211 -20.67 -54.89 25.26
C LEU A 211 -19.88 -54.08 26.30
N ARG A 212 -19.63 -54.65 27.49
CA ARG A 212 -18.80 -54.00 28.52
C ARG A 212 -17.33 -53.87 28.12
N THR A 213 -16.74 -54.84 27.42
CA THR A 213 -15.36 -54.67 26.88
C THR A 213 -15.33 -53.58 25.83
N LYS A 214 -16.27 -53.58 24.86
CA LYS A 214 -16.38 -52.52 23.83
C LYS A 214 -16.53 -51.12 24.44
N LEU A 215 -17.28 -50.99 25.56
CA LEU A 215 -17.42 -49.73 26.27
C LEU A 215 -16.09 -49.27 26.91
N GLU A 216 -15.33 -50.18 27.51
CA GLU A 216 -14.02 -49.85 28.10
C GLU A 216 -12.98 -49.53 27.01
N ASP A 217 -13.00 -50.24 25.87
CA ASP A 217 -12.18 -49.91 24.69
C ASP A 217 -12.48 -48.48 24.20
N LYS A 218 -13.76 -48.13 24.03
CA LYS A 218 -14.19 -46.76 23.66
C LYS A 218 -13.87 -45.71 24.72
N LYS A 219 -13.82 -46.08 26.00
CA LYS A 219 -13.41 -45.20 27.11
C LYS A 219 -11.91 -44.91 27.05
N GLN A 220 -11.08 -45.92 26.74
CA GLN A 220 -9.65 -45.75 26.55
C GLN A 220 -9.34 -44.91 25.30
N GLU A 221 -10.04 -45.18 24.18
CA GLU A 221 -9.96 -44.36 22.96
C GLU A 221 -10.31 -42.89 23.24
N LYS A 222 -11.39 -42.63 23.98
CA LYS A 222 -11.78 -41.27 24.40
C LYS A 222 -10.70 -40.57 25.22
N ILE A 223 -10.06 -41.27 26.17
CA ILE A 223 -8.99 -40.68 27.00
C ILE A 223 -7.78 -40.33 26.14
N GLN A 224 -7.29 -41.28 25.33
CA GLN A 224 -6.13 -41.08 24.45
C GLN A 224 -6.35 -39.93 23.45
N VAL A 225 -7.53 -39.88 22.83
CA VAL A 225 -7.88 -38.80 21.88
C VAL A 225 -8.06 -37.47 22.59
N SER A 226 -8.58 -37.41 23.83
CA SER A 226 -8.67 -36.17 24.61
C SER A 226 -7.28 -35.62 24.90
N GLU A 227 -6.38 -36.45 25.43
CA GLU A 227 -5.00 -36.04 25.74
C GLU A 227 -4.24 -35.57 24.50
N GLN A 228 -4.38 -36.29 23.38
CA GLN A 228 -3.77 -35.90 22.10
C GLN A 228 -4.35 -34.57 21.58
N VAL A 229 -5.68 -34.42 21.53
CA VAL A 229 -6.33 -33.21 21.00
C VAL A 229 -6.08 -32.00 21.91
N GLU A 230 -6.05 -32.17 23.22
CA GLU A 230 -5.71 -31.11 24.17
C GLU A 230 -4.27 -30.61 23.94
N LYS A 231 -3.32 -31.53 23.73
CA LYS A 231 -1.93 -31.17 23.40
C LYS A 231 -1.84 -30.48 22.03
N GLU A 232 -2.46 -31.02 20.98
CA GLU A 232 -2.49 -30.42 19.64
C GLU A 232 -3.10 -28.99 19.68
N ILE A 233 -4.17 -28.79 20.45
CA ILE A 233 -4.80 -27.47 20.64
C ILE A 233 -3.88 -26.53 21.43
N LEU A 234 -3.17 -27.01 22.45
CA LEU A 234 -2.21 -26.21 23.22
C LEU A 234 -1.09 -25.69 22.31
N ASP A 235 -0.45 -26.59 21.56
CA ASP A 235 0.64 -26.27 20.64
C ASP A 235 0.17 -25.27 19.56
N MET A 236 -0.96 -25.55 18.89
CA MET A 236 -1.56 -24.61 17.92
C MET A 236 -1.95 -23.25 18.53
N THR A 237 -2.30 -23.20 19.82
CA THR A 237 -2.64 -21.95 20.51
C THR A 237 -1.38 -21.12 20.79
N VAL A 238 -0.24 -21.74 21.07
CA VAL A 238 1.06 -21.05 21.18
C VAL A 238 1.44 -20.43 19.83
N ASP A 239 1.35 -21.18 18.74
CA ASP A 239 1.61 -20.68 17.39
C ASP A 239 0.67 -19.55 16.97
N LEU A 240 -0.62 -19.65 17.30
CA LEU A 240 -1.60 -18.60 17.03
C LEU A 240 -1.27 -17.31 17.79
N ASN A 241 -0.85 -17.41 19.06
CA ASN A 241 -0.39 -16.26 19.85
C ASN A 241 0.88 -15.62 19.24
N PHE A 242 1.83 -16.44 18.77
CA PHE A 242 3.02 -15.97 18.07
C PHE A 242 2.66 -15.21 16.78
N ILE A 243 1.78 -15.77 15.95
CA ILE A 243 1.29 -15.14 14.71
C ILE A 243 0.50 -13.85 14.99
N ASP A 244 -0.35 -13.80 16.02
CA ASP A 244 -1.04 -12.57 16.41
C ASP A 244 -0.05 -11.51 16.92
N SER A 245 1.07 -11.91 17.54
CA SER A 245 2.17 -10.98 17.90
C SER A 245 2.89 -10.41 16.67
N LEU A 246 3.15 -11.24 15.65
CA LEU A 246 3.75 -10.81 14.39
C LEU A 246 2.80 -9.91 13.59
N CYS A 247 1.52 -10.25 13.52
CA CYS A 247 0.48 -9.39 12.93
C CYS A 247 0.45 -8.00 13.60
N LYS A 248 0.57 -7.93 14.93
CA LYS A 248 0.66 -6.65 15.66
C LYS A 248 1.93 -5.87 15.31
N LYS A 249 3.08 -6.53 15.19
CA LYS A 249 4.35 -5.90 14.78
C LYS A 249 4.30 -5.37 13.35
N LEU A 250 3.81 -6.15 12.39
CA LEU A 250 3.66 -5.75 10.99
C LEU A 250 2.68 -4.58 10.84
N LYS A 251 1.55 -4.58 11.54
CA LYS A 251 0.63 -3.43 11.58
C LYS A 251 1.31 -2.15 12.08
N LYS A 252 2.13 -2.22 13.14
CA LYS A 252 2.89 -1.05 13.63
C LYS A 252 3.91 -0.55 12.59
N LYS A 253 4.59 -1.45 11.87
CA LYS A 253 5.51 -1.07 10.79
C LYS A 253 4.78 -0.40 9.63
N LEU A 254 3.66 -0.96 9.18
CA LEU A 254 2.82 -0.36 8.13
C LEU A 254 2.33 1.03 8.52
N GLU A 255 1.87 1.20 9.76
CA GLU A 255 1.40 2.50 10.24
C GLU A 255 2.54 3.53 10.30
N PHE A 256 3.74 3.12 10.74
CA PHE A 256 4.92 3.98 10.70
C PHE A 256 5.26 4.43 9.27
N VAL A 257 5.31 3.50 8.31
CA VAL A 257 5.55 3.83 6.89
C VAL A 257 4.45 4.76 6.34
N ARG A 258 3.18 4.49 6.65
CA ARG A 258 2.03 5.33 6.26
C ARG A 258 2.18 6.76 6.76
N VAL A 259 2.48 6.94 8.05
CA VAL A 259 2.70 8.27 8.65
C VAL A 259 3.91 8.98 8.03
N THR A 260 5.01 8.26 7.74
CA THR A 260 6.18 8.83 7.05
C THR A 260 5.85 9.27 5.63
N GLN A 261 5.12 8.46 4.87
CA GLN A 261 4.66 8.80 3.52
C GLN A 261 3.71 10.01 3.53
N THR A 262 2.72 10.02 4.41
CA THR A 262 1.80 11.15 4.60
C THR A 262 2.57 12.44 4.86
N LYS A 263 3.51 12.42 5.81
CA LYS A 263 4.33 13.59 6.14
C LYS A 263 5.14 14.08 4.94
N HIS A 264 5.84 13.17 4.25
CA HIS A 264 6.63 13.49 3.05
C HIS A 264 5.77 14.14 1.95
N PHE A 265 4.56 13.63 1.70
CA PHE A 265 3.67 14.22 0.69
C PHE A 265 3.09 15.57 1.10
N PHE A 266 2.76 15.80 2.38
CA PHE A 266 2.38 17.14 2.84
C PHE A 266 3.53 18.14 2.77
N GLU A 267 4.77 17.72 3.07
CA GLU A 267 5.96 18.57 2.90
C GLU A 267 6.16 18.94 1.42
N LEU A 268 6.08 17.97 0.49
CA LEU A 268 6.14 18.26 -0.96
C LEU A 268 5.00 19.15 -1.46
N LEU A 269 3.78 18.97 -0.94
CA LEU A 269 2.61 19.78 -1.30
C LEU A 269 2.82 21.24 -0.90
N LYS A 270 3.20 21.47 0.36
CA LYS A 270 3.43 22.81 0.92
C LYS A 270 4.62 23.52 0.27
N GLU A 271 5.65 22.78 -0.13
CA GLU A 271 6.75 23.33 -0.92
C GLU A 271 6.42 23.57 -2.41
N GLY A 272 5.26 23.11 -2.90
CA GLY A 272 4.86 23.22 -4.30
C GLY A 272 5.71 22.39 -5.26
N LYS A 273 6.38 21.33 -4.77
CA LYS A 273 7.37 20.56 -5.55
C LYS A 273 6.77 19.31 -6.18
N ASP A 274 6.52 19.40 -7.48
CA ASP A 274 6.19 18.24 -8.30
C ASP A 274 7.43 17.37 -8.59
N THR A 275 7.51 16.19 -7.98
CA THR A 275 8.58 15.21 -8.27
C THR A 275 8.29 14.36 -9.50
N ARG A 276 7.03 14.19 -9.94
CA ARG A 276 6.59 13.23 -10.99
C ARG A 276 6.25 13.83 -12.35
N ASN A 277 6.24 15.16 -12.48
CA ASN A 277 5.94 15.91 -13.71
C ASN A 277 4.46 15.88 -14.14
N GLU A 278 3.53 15.69 -13.19
CA GLU A 278 2.07 15.70 -13.42
C GLU A 278 1.34 16.96 -12.88
N GLY A 279 2.04 17.81 -12.12
CA GLY A 279 1.48 18.88 -11.29
C GLY A 279 1.08 18.40 -9.89
N LEU A 280 0.82 19.31 -8.95
CA LEU A 280 0.50 18.99 -7.53
C LEU A 280 -0.69 18.05 -7.36
N GLN A 281 -1.52 17.88 -8.41
CA GLN A 281 -2.61 16.91 -8.47
C GLN A 281 -2.20 15.51 -7.98
N TRP A 282 -0.98 15.05 -8.30
CA TRP A 282 -0.57 13.67 -8.00
C TRP A 282 -0.27 13.51 -6.52
N ILE A 283 0.27 14.55 -5.87
CA ILE A 283 0.54 14.59 -4.44
C ILE A 283 -0.78 14.48 -3.67
N VAL A 284 -1.77 15.29 -4.07
CA VAL A 284 -3.15 15.23 -3.54
C VAL A 284 -3.75 13.83 -3.70
N ILE A 285 -3.60 13.21 -4.88
CA ILE A 285 -4.05 11.84 -5.14
C ILE A 285 -3.36 10.83 -4.20
N MET A 286 -2.06 10.98 -3.94
CA MET A 286 -1.34 10.09 -3.01
C MET A 286 -1.78 10.28 -1.56
N ILE A 287 -1.97 11.51 -1.09
CA ILE A 287 -2.46 11.80 0.27
C ILE A 287 -3.85 11.17 0.48
N TRP A 288 -4.76 11.32 -0.49
CA TRP A 288 -6.08 10.68 -0.45
C TRP A 288 -6.00 9.14 -0.51
N LYS A 289 -5.08 8.56 -1.29
CA LYS A 289 -4.82 7.11 -1.32
C LYS A 289 -4.27 6.57 0.02
N LEU A 290 -3.62 7.41 0.83
CA LEU A 290 -3.19 7.07 2.21
C LEU A 290 -4.30 7.21 3.26
N GLY A 291 -5.45 7.77 2.87
CA GLY A 291 -6.65 7.91 3.69
C GLY A 291 -6.77 9.23 4.46
N GLU A 292 -5.91 10.20 4.18
CA GLU A 292 -5.92 11.53 4.80
C GLU A 292 -6.66 12.56 3.91
N THR A 293 -7.06 13.69 4.49
CA THR A 293 -7.72 14.80 3.77
C THR A 293 -6.74 15.94 3.52
N VAL A 294 -6.91 16.65 2.40
CA VAL A 294 -6.13 17.86 2.07
C VAL A 294 -7.03 19.08 2.26
N SER A 295 -6.54 20.08 3.00
CA SER A 295 -7.17 21.39 3.19
C SER A 295 -6.53 22.45 2.29
N ILE A 296 -7.11 23.66 2.26
CA ILE A 296 -6.54 24.80 1.51
C ILE A 296 -5.21 25.25 2.13
N GLU A 297 -5.08 25.16 3.47
CA GLU A 297 -3.89 25.55 4.25
C GLU A 297 -2.66 24.65 4.02
N ASP A 298 -2.84 23.48 3.39
CA ASP A 298 -1.77 22.54 3.07
C ASP A 298 -1.04 22.87 1.75
N PHE A 299 -1.58 23.80 0.95
CA PHE A 299 -0.99 24.24 -0.31
C PHE A 299 0.04 25.38 -0.10
N PRO A 300 0.88 25.67 -1.11
CA PRO A 300 1.80 26.80 -1.05
C PRO A 300 1.07 28.15 -1.09
N ASP A 301 1.58 29.12 -0.33
CA ASP A 301 1.03 30.49 -0.22
C ASP A 301 0.96 31.26 -1.57
N PHE A 302 1.64 30.77 -2.60
CA PHE A 302 1.62 31.36 -3.95
C PHE A 302 0.39 30.98 -4.79
N LEU A 303 -0.41 30.00 -4.37
CA LEU A 303 -1.64 29.60 -5.05
C LEU A 303 -2.85 30.29 -4.42
N ASP A 304 -3.72 30.83 -5.25
CA ASP A 304 -5.04 31.33 -4.84
C ASP A 304 -6.06 30.18 -4.71
N GLU A 305 -7.20 30.50 -4.08
CA GLU A 305 -8.28 29.54 -3.83
C GLU A 305 -8.78 28.89 -5.13
N ASP A 306 -8.87 29.65 -6.22
CA ASP A 306 -9.27 29.16 -7.56
C ASP A 306 -8.29 28.09 -8.10
N ALA A 307 -6.98 28.34 -8.07
CA ALA A 307 -5.98 27.38 -8.52
C ALA A 307 -5.98 26.13 -7.65
N ILE A 308 -6.14 26.28 -6.33
CA ILE A 308 -6.27 25.16 -5.37
C ILE A 308 -7.52 24.34 -5.69
N HIS A 309 -8.67 24.98 -5.91
CA HIS A 309 -9.91 24.32 -6.31
C HIS A 309 -9.78 23.59 -7.65
N CYS A 310 -9.07 24.17 -8.63
CA CYS A 310 -8.76 23.49 -9.90
C CYS A 310 -7.94 22.22 -9.67
N ILE A 311 -6.88 22.27 -8.85
CA ILE A 311 -6.05 21.10 -8.53
C ILE A 311 -6.88 20.01 -7.85
N LEU A 312 -7.64 20.36 -6.81
CA LEU A 312 -8.49 19.41 -6.07
C LEU A 312 -9.55 18.76 -6.99
N PHE A 313 -10.21 19.54 -7.84
CA PHE A 313 -11.19 19.03 -8.80
C PHE A 313 -10.55 18.04 -9.79
N VAL A 314 -9.40 18.40 -10.36
CA VAL A 314 -8.68 17.54 -11.31
C VAL A 314 -8.21 16.25 -10.64
N SER A 315 -7.68 16.32 -9.41
CA SER A 315 -7.32 15.13 -8.63
C SER A 315 -8.53 14.20 -8.43
N GLN A 316 -9.69 14.76 -8.07
CA GLN A 316 -10.90 13.98 -7.84
C GLN A 316 -11.35 13.26 -9.12
N LYS A 317 -11.34 13.98 -10.24
CA LYS A 317 -11.71 13.44 -11.55
C LYS A 317 -10.70 12.43 -12.10
N THR A 318 -9.42 12.55 -11.73
CA THR A 318 -8.40 11.57 -12.08
C THR A 318 -8.64 10.24 -11.34
N ILE A 319 -8.95 10.27 -10.04
CA ILE A 319 -9.32 9.07 -9.27
C ILE A 319 -10.62 8.44 -9.80
N GLU A 320 -11.63 9.25 -10.15
CA GLU A 320 -12.87 8.75 -10.74
C GLU A 320 -12.62 7.99 -12.06
N ALA A 321 -11.69 8.47 -12.89
CA ALA A 321 -11.26 7.75 -14.09
C ALA A 321 -10.50 6.45 -13.74
N GLU A 322 -9.54 6.47 -12.82
CA GLU A 322 -8.79 5.28 -12.37
C GLU A 322 -9.72 4.18 -11.84
N GLU A 323 -10.70 4.52 -11.00
CA GLU A 323 -11.67 3.56 -10.46
C GLU A 323 -12.50 2.89 -11.56
N ILE A 324 -12.86 3.63 -12.60
CA ILE A 324 -13.66 3.11 -13.72
C ILE A 324 -12.81 2.21 -14.62
N VAL A 325 -11.55 2.57 -14.84
CA VAL A 325 -10.57 1.70 -15.50
C VAL A 325 -10.35 0.41 -14.71
N GLU A 326 -10.24 0.46 -13.38
CA GLU A 326 -10.13 -0.77 -12.57
C GLU A 326 -11.40 -1.65 -12.68
N LYS A 327 -12.60 -1.04 -12.75
CA LYS A 327 -13.87 -1.76 -12.95
C LYS A 327 -13.98 -2.41 -14.34
N ILE A 328 -13.35 -1.84 -15.37
CA ILE A 328 -13.22 -2.45 -16.71
C ILE A 328 -12.23 -3.61 -16.68
N VAL A 329 -11.02 -3.39 -16.15
CA VAL A 329 -9.91 -4.38 -16.17
C VAL A 329 -10.19 -5.58 -15.25
N ASN A 330 -10.84 -5.35 -14.10
CA ASN A 330 -11.13 -6.38 -13.11
C ASN A 330 -12.64 -6.57 -12.89
N PRO A 331 -13.40 -7.13 -13.85
CA PRO A 331 -14.85 -7.34 -13.69
C PRO A 331 -15.20 -8.29 -12.53
N ALA A 332 -14.25 -9.10 -12.06
CA ALA A 332 -14.39 -9.93 -10.85
C ALA A 332 -14.39 -9.13 -9.52
N LYS A 333 -13.87 -7.90 -9.49
CA LYS A 333 -13.84 -7.03 -8.30
C LYS A 333 -15.13 -6.22 -8.07
N LYS A 334 -16.19 -6.42 -8.88
CA LYS A 334 -17.48 -5.66 -8.90
C LYS A 334 -18.28 -5.63 -7.58
N THR A 335 -17.75 -6.09 -6.43
CA THR A 335 -18.49 -6.24 -5.16
C THR A 335 -17.82 -5.68 -3.89
N SER A 336 -16.59 -5.14 -3.93
CA SER A 336 -15.81 -4.88 -2.70
C SER A 336 -15.72 -3.40 -2.26
N THR A 337 -15.58 -2.45 -3.19
CA THR A 337 -15.24 -1.04 -2.88
C THR A 337 -16.42 -0.09 -2.98
N PHE A 338 -17.40 -0.25 -2.09
CA PHE A 338 -18.29 0.86 -1.72
C PHE A 338 -17.69 1.62 -0.53
N HIS A 339 -16.99 2.72 -0.79
CA HIS A 339 -16.62 3.67 0.25
C HIS A 339 -17.87 4.42 0.74
N LYS A 340 -18.39 3.98 1.89
CA LYS A 340 -18.92 4.82 2.98
C LYS A 340 -19.75 6.07 2.57
N SER A 341 -20.82 5.90 1.80
CA SER A 341 -21.91 6.89 1.75
C SER A 341 -23.17 6.35 2.44
N PHE A 342 -23.51 6.99 3.56
CA PHE A 342 -24.73 6.87 4.37
C PHE A 342 -25.21 5.47 4.77
N ASP A 343 -25.03 5.18 6.06
CA ASP A 343 -25.54 4.02 6.78
C ASP A 343 -27.09 3.93 6.73
N LYS A 344 -27.60 3.20 5.75
CA LYS A 344 -28.95 2.62 5.77
C LYS A 344 -28.84 1.11 5.63
N LYS A 345 -28.79 0.43 6.78
CA LYS A 345 -28.92 -1.02 6.93
C LYS A 345 -30.04 -1.56 6.03
N ILE A 346 -29.66 -2.17 4.89
CA ILE A 346 -30.61 -2.77 3.95
C ILE A 346 -31.38 -3.85 4.71
N ASN A 347 -32.69 -3.65 4.83
CA ASN A 347 -33.53 -4.47 5.68
C ASN A 347 -33.50 -5.93 5.17
N ILE A 348 -33.40 -6.90 6.08
CA ILE A 348 -33.43 -8.33 5.74
C ILE A 348 -34.65 -8.68 4.86
N LYS A 349 -35.79 -7.99 5.05
CA LYS A 349 -36.97 -8.11 4.17
C LYS A 349 -36.69 -7.76 2.69
N GLN A 350 -35.88 -6.74 2.39
CA GLN A 350 -35.47 -6.42 1.01
C GLN A 350 -34.51 -7.48 0.44
N ARG A 351 -33.60 -7.99 1.28
CA ARG A 351 -32.66 -9.05 0.89
C ARG A 351 -33.40 -10.35 0.52
N ILE A 352 -34.38 -10.74 1.33
CA ILE A 352 -35.29 -11.87 1.06
C ILE A 352 -36.17 -11.57 -0.17
N LYS A 353 -36.74 -10.37 -0.31
CA LYS A 353 -37.56 -10.00 -1.48
C LYS A 353 -36.79 -10.06 -2.79
N ASN A 354 -35.48 -9.76 -2.78
CA ASN A 354 -34.62 -9.90 -3.95
C ASN A 354 -34.27 -11.37 -4.25
N LEU A 355 -34.03 -12.21 -3.23
CA LEU A 355 -33.88 -13.66 -3.40
C LEU A 355 -35.16 -14.30 -3.98
N VAL A 356 -36.33 -14.00 -3.42
CA VAL A 356 -37.61 -14.53 -3.88
C VAL A 356 -37.99 -14.03 -5.28
N LYS A 357 -37.57 -12.83 -5.69
CA LYS A 357 -37.73 -12.36 -7.08
C LYS A 357 -36.98 -13.23 -8.10
N ASN A 358 -35.90 -13.87 -7.69
CA ASN A 358 -35.06 -14.71 -8.54
C ASN A 358 -35.46 -16.20 -8.46
N ILE A 359 -36.25 -16.59 -7.47
CA ILE A 359 -36.87 -17.93 -7.37
C ILE A 359 -38.27 -17.85 -7.97
N LYS A 360 -38.36 -17.93 -9.31
CA LYS A 360 -39.62 -18.18 -10.00
C LYS A 360 -39.72 -19.67 -10.31
N ALA A 361 -40.72 -20.32 -9.71
CA ALA A 361 -41.03 -21.72 -10.02
C ALA A 361 -41.39 -21.88 -11.51
N GLU A 362 -41.00 -23.02 -12.08
CA GLU A 362 -41.34 -23.42 -13.44
C GLU A 362 -42.86 -23.38 -13.64
N ARG A 363 -43.31 -22.76 -14.74
CA ARG A 363 -44.73 -22.64 -15.06
C ARG A 363 -45.08 -23.71 -16.10
N PRO A 364 -45.89 -24.72 -15.75
CA PRO A 364 -46.33 -25.71 -16.74
C PRO A 364 -47.24 -25.04 -17.79
N GLU A 365 -46.98 -25.30 -19.06
CA GLU A 365 -47.95 -24.98 -20.12
C GLU A 365 -48.91 -26.16 -20.32
N TYR A 366 -50.20 -25.85 -20.23
CA TYR A 366 -51.29 -26.79 -20.43
C TYR A 366 -51.81 -26.64 -21.86
N ASN A 367 -51.55 -27.63 -22.71
CA ASN A 367 -52.03 -27.63 -24.08
C ASN A 367 -53.21 -28.61 -24.21
N TYR A 368 -54.41 -28.06 -24.39
CA TYR A 368 -55.67 -28.82 -24.48
C TYR A 368 -55.98 -29.13 -25.94
N ASP A 369 -55.88 -30.41 -26.34
CA ASP A 369 -56.31 -30.81 -27.68
C ASP A 369 -57.82 -31.08 -27.70
N ARG A 370 -58.54 -30.23 -28.44
CA ARG A 370 -60.00 -30.30 -28.61
C ARG A 370 -60.48 -31.56 -29.33
N ARG A 371 -59.63 -32.23 -30.12
CA ARG A 371 -60.03 -33.44 -30.87
C ARG A 371 -59.91 -34.71 -30.02
N SER A 372 -58.80 -34.89 -29.31
CA SER A 372 -58.63 -36.03 -28.39
C SER A 372 -59.29 -35.83 -27.02
N ARG A 373 -59.67 -34.61 -26.65
CA ARG A 373 -60.12 -34.22 -25.29
C ARG A 373 -59.08 -34.50 -24.20
N THR A 374 -57.79 -34.56 -24.56
CA THR A 374 -56.69 -34.78 -23.60
C THR A 374 -55.91 -33.50 -23.33
N VAL A 375 -55.40 -33.37 -22.10
CA VAL A 375 -54.53 -32.27 -21.69
C VAL A 375 -53.10 -32.78 -21.65
N SER A 376 -52.27 -32.26 -22.54
CA SER A 376 -50.82 -32.50 -22.45
C SER A 376 -50.19 -31.40 -21.60
N ILE A 377 -49.45 -31.81 -20.57
CA ILE A 377 -48.64 -30.90 -19.75
C ILE A 377 -47.23 -30.97 -20.30
N LYS A 378 -46.73 -29.86 -20.86
CA LYS A 378 -45.32 -29.73 -21.20
C LYS A 378 -44.66 -28.82 -20.18
N TRP A 379 -43.76 -29.42 -19.40
CA TRP A 379 -42.75 -28.67 -18.67
C TRP A 379 -41.74 -28.18 -19.70
N ILE A 380 -41.73 -26.88 -19.93
CA ILE A 380 -40.72 -26.23 -20.77
C ILE A 380 -39.50 -26.04 -19.88
N PRO A 381 -38.36 -26.71 -20.15
CA PRO A 381 -37.10 -26.33 -19.51
C PRO A 381 -36.84 -24.88 -19.87
N PHE A 382 -36.43 -24.05 -18.91
CA PHE A 382 -36.08 -22.67 -19.23
C PHE A 382 -34.83 -22.69 -20.12
N ASP A 383 -35.02 -22.56 -21.44
CA ASP A 383 -33.91 -22.53 -22.39
C ASP A 383 -32.93 -21.43 -22.01
N LEU A 384 -31.64 -21.74 -22.16
CA LEU A 384 -30.50 -20.87 -21.86
C LEU A 384 -30.35 -19.67 -22.82
N TYR A 385 -31.45 -19.13 -23.34
CA TYR A 385 -31.54 -17.90 -24.13
C TYR A 385 -31.30 -16.64 -23.27
N SER A 386 -30.12 -16.55 -22.65
CA SER A 386 -29.48 -15.28 -22.30
C SER A 386 -27.97 -15.36 -22.04
N GLU A 387 -27.33 -16.54 -22.04
CA GLU A 387 -25.88 -16.60 -21.80
C GLU A 387 -25.04 -16.15 -23.02
N GLN A 388 -25.47 -16.46 -24.25
CA GLN A 388 -24.81 -15.94 -25.47
C GLN A 388 -24.99 -14.42 -25.70
N ASN A 389 -25.88 -13.75 -24.98
CA ASN A 389 -26.04 -12.28 -25.04
C ASN A 389 -25.25 -11.54 -23.94
N ARG A 390 -24.57 -12.24 -23.03
CA ARG A 390 -23.74 -11.56 -22.01
C ARG A 390 -22.52 -10.89 -22.60
N ASP A 391 -21.90 -11.45 -23.62
CA ASP A 391 -20.67 -10.87 -24.20
C ASP A 391 -20.96 -9.57 -24.98
N GLY A 392 -22.06 -9.52 -25.73
CA GLY A 392 -22.54 -8.27 -26.35
C GLY A 392 -22.96 -7.21 -25.33
N SER A 393 -23.60 -7.62 -24.23
CA SER A 393 -23.97 -6.72 -23.13
C SER A 393 -22.75 -6.17 -22.38
N ASN A 394 -21.76 -7.01 -22.10
CA ASN A 394 -20.50 -6.60 -21.47
C ASN A 394 -19.71 -5.65 -22.38
N LEU A 395 -19.67 -5.90 -23.69
CA LEU A 395 -18.99 -5.02 -24.65
C LEU A 395 -19.67 -3.64 -24.73
N MET A 396 -21.01 -3.58 -24.66
CA MET A 396 -21.74 -2.30 -24.55
C MET A 396 -21.49 -1.57 -23.23
N GLU A 397 -21.39 -2.28 -22.09
CA GLU A 397 -21.01 -1.68 -20.82
C GLU A 397 -19.58 -1.12 -20.86
N VAL A 398 -18.61 -1.89 -21.36
CA VAL A 398 -17.20 -1.46 -21.48
C VAL A 398 -17.10 -0.22 -22.38
N ASN A 399 -17.69 -0.23 -23.57
CA ASN A 399 -17.72 0.93 -24.47
C ASN A 399 -18.35 2.16 -23.78
N LYS A 400 -19.36 1.99 -22.92
CA LYS A 400 -19.97 3.09 -22.16
C LYS A 400 -19.02 3.66 -21.11
N TYR A 401 -18.29 2.80 -20.38
CA TYR A 401 -17.30 3.24 -19.40
C TYR A 401 -16.07 3.89 -20.06
N GLU A 402 -15.58 3.35 -21.17
CA GLU A 402 -14.48 3.95 -21.96
C GLU A 402 -14.87 5.35 -22.47
N ASN A 403 -16.04 5.50 -23.09
CA ASN A 403 -16.55 6.81 -23.52
C ASN A 403 -16.69 7.81 -22.35
N TYR A 404 -17.04 7.33 -21.16
CA TYR A 404 -17.13 8.16 -19.96
C TYR A 404 -15.75 8.59 -19.44
N VAL A 405 -14.79 7.66 -19.41
CA VAL A 405 -13.38 7.94 -19.08
C VAL A 405 -12.77 8.94 -20.07
N THR A 406 -13.03 8.83 -21.37
CA THR A 406 -12.59 9.81 -22.38
C THR A 406 -13.14 11.20 -22.09
N ARG A 407 -14.45 11.34 -21.78
CA ARG A 407 -15.06 12.62 -21.40
C ARG A 407 -14.45 13.21 -20.13
N ILE A 408 -14.10 12.38 -19.14
CA ILE A 408 -13.39 12.84 -17.95
C ILE A 408 -12.00 13.41 -18.31
N HIS A 409 -11.24 12.72 -19.16
CA HIS A 409 -9.93 13.22 -19.61
C HIS A 409 -10.04 14.53 -20.40
N GLU A 410 -11.04 14.65 -21.27
CA GLU A 410 -11.33 15.89 -22.00
C GLU A 410 -11.69 17.05 -21.05
N MET A 411 -12.54 16.78 -20.05
CA MET A 411 -12.92 17.74 -19.02
C MET A 411 -11.72 18.18 -18.17
N ILE A 412 -10.89 17.24 -17.69
CA ILE A 412 -9.64 17.55 -16.98
C ILE A 412 -8.74 18.47 -17.81
N LYS A 413 -8.53 18.12 -19.09
CA LYS A 413 -7.72 18.91 -20.02
C LYS A 413 -8.31 20.31 -20.26
N ALA A 414 -9.63 20.42 -20.38
CA ALA A 414 -10.32 21.70 -20.53
C ALA A 414 -10.16 22.57 -19.27
N THR A 415 -10.38 22.01 -18.07
CA THR A 415 -10.22 22.71 -16.78
C THR A 415 -8.78 23.22 -16.61
N LYS A 416 -7.76 22.36 -16.79
CA LYS A 416 -6.35 22.78 -16.73
C LYS A 416 -6.04 23.93 -17.70
N ASN A 417 -6.53 23.85 -18.94
CA ASN A 417 -6.29 24.91 -19.94
C ASN A 417 -6.98 26.23 -19.57
N SER A 418 -8.23 26.18 -19.09
CA SER A 418 -8.98 27.35 -18.64
C SER A 418 -8.26 28.05 -17.48
N GLU A 419 -7.76 27.26 -16.52
CA GLU A 419 -7.07 27.80 -15.34
C GLU A 419 -5.71 28.40 -15.69
N ILE A 420 -4.94 27.75 -16.56
CA ILE A 420 -3.69 28.30 -17.10
C ILE A 420 -3.93 29.62 -17.85
N GLN A 421 -5.08 29.78 -18.52
CA GLN A 421 -5.46 31.03 -19.17
C GLN A 421 -5.89 32.10 -18.17
N ARG A 422 -6.59 31.74 -17.09
CA ARG A 422 -6.93 32.65 -15.97
C ARG A 422 -5.65 33.19 -15.31
N LEU A 423 -4.76 32.30 -14.87
CA LEU A 423 -3.50 32.67 -14.24
C LEU A 423 -2.61 33.51 -15.17
N ALA A 424 -2.53 33.16 -16.45
CA ALA A 424 -1.84 34.00 -17.43
C ALA A 424 -2.46 35.40 -17.53
N PHE A 425 -3.78 35.53 -17.52
CA PHE A 425 -4.46 36.84 -17.54
C PHE A 425 -4.16 37.65 -16.27
N GLU A 426 -4.30 37.03 -15.09
CA GLU A 426 -4.02 37.63 -13.78
C GLU A 426 -2.57 38.13 -13.63
N CYS A 427 -1.58 37.32 -14.04
CA CYS A 427 -0.17 37.73 -14.08
C CYS A 427 0.06 38.97 -14.96
N ASN A 428 -0.60 39.07 -16.12
CA ASN A 428 -0.37 40.17 -17.07
C ASN A 428 -1.13 41.47 -16.74
N LEU A 429 -2.27 41.40 -16.05
CA LEU A 429 -3.19 42.55 -15.88
C LEU A 429 -3.43 42.96 -14.44
N HIS A 430 -3.26 42.05 -13.48
CA HIS A 430 -3.63 42.26 -12.08
C HIS A 430 -2.45 42.12 -11.11
N GLY A 431 -1.23 42.00 -11.62
CA GLY A 431 -0.01 41.96 -10.82
C GLY A 431 0.06 40.73 -9.91
N TYR A 432 -0.44 39.58 -10.37
CA TYR A 432 -0.44 38.35 -9.55
C TYR A 432 0.99 37.97 -9.10
N GLU A 433 1.98 38.11 -9.99
CA GLU A 433 3.38 37.79 -9.67
C GLU A 433 3.91 38.63 -8.51
N ASP A 434 3.57 39.92 -8.45
CA ASP A 434 3.96 40.85 -7.37
C ASP A 434 3.22 40.58 -6.05
N LYS A 435 1.98 40.08 -6.11
CA LYS A 435 1.13 39.81 -4.93
C LYS A 435 1.50 38.53 -4.21
N HIS A 436 1.90 37.50 -4.96
CA HIS A 436 2.12 36.14 -4.47
C HIS A 436 3.59 35.68 -4.53
N ASP A 437 4.52 36.59 -4.89
CA ASP A 437 5.96 36.35 -5.07
C ASP A 437 6.27 35.08 -5.88
N ALA A 438 5.55 34.91 -7.00
CA ALA A 438 5.58 33.68 -7.79
C ALA A 438 5.46 33.94 -9.29
N THR A 439 6.30 33.27 -10.05
CA THR A 439 6.31 33.43 -11.50
C THR A 439 5.19 32.62 -12.15
N LEU A 440 4.69 33.09 -13.30
CA LEU A 440 3.77 32.33 -14.16
C LEU A 440 4.29 30.92 -14.49
N LYS A 441 5.62 30.71 -14.48
CA LYS A 441 6.22 29.38 -14.67
C LYS A 441 5.94 28.45 -13.48
N GLU A 442 6.01 28.94 -12.25
CA GLU A 442 5.73 28.16 -11.03
C GLU A 442 4.24 27.83 -10.91
N LEU A 443 3.37 28.79 -11.21
CA LEU A 443 1.92 28.60 -11.25
C LEU A 443 1.51 27.54 -12.29
N VAL A 444 2.06 27.61 -13.51
CA VAL A 444 1.82 26.60 -14.55
C VAL A 444 2.45 25.25 -14.17
N ASN A 445 3.66 25.22 -13.59
CA ASN A 445 4.27 23.97 -13.09
C ASN A 445 3.36 23.27 -12.07
N ALA A 446 2.73 24.01 -11.15
CA ALA A 446 1.85 23.44 -10.13
C ALA A 446 0.63 22.72 -10.73
N ILE A 447 0.15 23.14 -11.91
CA ILE A 447 -1.04 22.57 -12.56
C ILE A 447 -0.72 21.45 -13.56
N VAL A 448 0.33 21.58 -14.38
CA VAL A 448 0.63 20.61 -15.47
C VAL A 448 1.93 19.83 -15.32
N GLY A 449 2.74 20.19 -14.32
CA GLY A 449 4.06 19.62 -14.09
C GLY A 449 5.15 20.15 -15.03
N VAL A 450 6.40 19.93 -14.62
CA VAL A 450 7.59 20.59 -15.20
C VAL A 450 7.77 20.28 -16.68
N GLU A 451 7.49 19.04 -17.12
CA GLU A 451 7.66 18.62 -18.53
C GLU A 451 6.64 19.22 -19.50
N ASN A 452 5.45 19.61 -19.00
CA ASN A 452 4.41 20.19 -19.84
C ASN A 452 4.40 21.73 -19.78
N CYS A 453 4.96 22.32 -18.72
CA CYS A 453 4.99 23.76 -18.51
C CYS A 453 5.50 24.54 -19.74
N GLU A 454 6.62 24.13 -20.36
CA GLU A 454 7.14 24.83 -21.55
C GLU A 454 6.18 24.84 -22.75
N LYS A 455 5.39 23.76 -22.92
CA LYS A 455 4.37 23.67 -23.98
C LYS A 455 3.24 24.66 -23.73
N HIS A 456 2.79 24.77 -22.48
CA HIS A 456 1.73 25.70 -22.09
C HIS A 456 2.19 27.16 -22.11
N LEU A 457 3.40 27.46 -21.62
CA LEU A 457 4.01 28.79 -21.73
C LEU A 457 4.18 29.22 -23.19
N HIS A 458 4.60 28.33 -24.09
CA HIS A 458 4.69 28.63 -25.51
C HIS A 458 3.31 28.93 -26.14
N LEU A 459 2.25 28.25 -25.72
CA LEU A 459 0.88 28.53 -26.15
C LEU A 459 0.40 29.90 -25.66
N ILE A 460 0.68 30.27 -24.40
CA ILE A 460 0.38 31.60 -23.84
C ILE A 460 1.09 32.69 -24.63
N LEU A 461 2.42 32.58 -24.83
CA LEU A 461 3.20 33.55 -25.61
C LEU A 461 2.69 33.70 -27.05
N LYS A 462 2.24 32.60 -27.67
CA LYS A 462 1.64 32.60 -29.02
C LYS A 462 0.27 33.27 -29.04
N GLN A 463 -0.53 33.15 -27.98
CA GLN A 463 -1.80 33.85 -27.82
C GLN A 463 -1.58 35.34 -27.57
N GLN A 464 -0.71 35.72 -26.63
CA GLN A 464 -0.31 37.12 -26.38
C GLN A 464 0.17 37.81 -27.65
N LYS A 465 1.06 37.17 -28.43
CA LYS A 465 1.53 37.73 -29.71
C LYS A 465 0.40 37.92 -30.74
N ARG A 466 -0.62 37.06 -30.75
CA ARG A 466 -1.82 37.26 -31.59
C ARG A 466 -2.64 38.45 -31.12
N TYR A 467 -2.89 38.59 -29.82
CA TYR A 467 -3.62 39.75 -29.28
C TYR A 467 -2.86 41.06 -29.52
N TYR A 468 -1.54 41.08 -29.32
CA TYR A 468 -0.69 42.23 -29.64
C TYR A 468 -0.76 42.62 -31.12
N ASN A 469 -0.64 41.65 -32.04
CA ASN A 469 -0.78 41.90 -33.47
C ASN A 469 -2.18 42.41 -33.86
N LEU A 470 -3.24 41.92 -33.20
CA LEU A 470 -4.62 42.39 -33.40
C LEU A 470 -4.82 43.82 -32.87
N LEU A 471 -4.26 44.13 -31.69
CA LEU A 471 -4.28 45.48 -31.12
C LEU A 471 -3.56 46.47 -32.03
N GLN A 472 -2.33 46.16 -32.47
CA GLN A 472 -1.60 46.98 -33.44
C GLN A 472 -2.40 47.18 -34.74
N ALA A 473 -2.98 46.12 -35.30
CA ALA A 473 -3.83 46.23 -36.50
C ALA A 473 -5.07 47.11 -36.27
N SER A 474 -5.64 47.13 -35.05
CA SER A 474 -6.77 47.98 -34.69
C SER A 474 -6.40 49.44 -34.41
N GLU A 475 -5.19 49.69 -33.89
CA GLU A 475 -4.65 51.05 -33.68
C GLU A 475 -4.26 51.69 -35.02
N PHE A 476 -3.63 50.95 -35.93
CA PHE A 476 -3.43 51.38 -37.32
C PHE A 476 -4.76 51.63 -38.07
N GLY A 477 -5.87 51.06 -37.59
CA GLY A 477 -7.22 51.33 -38.08
C GLY A 477 -7.89 52.59 -37.51
N ARG A 478 -7.23 53.34 -36.61
CA ARG A 478 -7.74 54.61 -36.05
C ARG A 478 -6.91 55.85 -36.46
N VAL A 479 -5.86 55.67 -37.27
CA VAL A 479 -4.92 56.74 -37.67
C VAL A 479 -4.93 56.97 -39.20
N ASN A 480 -5.95 56.44 -39.90
CA ASN A 480 -6.26 56.74 -41.31
C ASN A 480 -7.72 57.20 -41.43
#